data_AF-A0A9N9K0Y4-F1
#
_entry.id   AF-A0A9N9K0Y4-F1
#
_cell.length_a   1.000
_cell.length_b   1.000
_cell.length_c   1.000
_cell.angle_alpha   90.00
_cell.angle_beta   90.00
_cell.angle_gamma   90.00
#
_symmetry.space_group_name_H-M   'P 1'
#
loop_
_entity.id
_entity.type
_entity.pdbx_description
1 polymer ?
#
loop_
_entity_poly.entity_id
_entity_poly.type
_entity_poly.pdbx_seq_one_letter_code
_entity_poly.pdbx_strand_id
1 'polypeptide(L)' 'TGPRTCVGIKMAILEFKCILAVIIRNLEFKLVEGFTFEVKYLFVAKPLPGIDLLVSRVDC' A
#
# COMPACT_ATOMS: atom_id res chain seq x y z
N THR A 1 -14.05 16.09 -4.83
CA THR A 1 -13.47 17.38 -4.37
C THR A 1 -14.58 18.29 -3.93
N GLY A 2 -14.47 18.88 -2.75
CA GLY A 2 -15.49 19.78 -2.18
C GLY A 2 -14.94 20.48 -0.94
N PRO A 3 -15.66 21.41 -0.32
CA PRO A 3 -15.15 22.20 0.80
C PRO A 3 -14.78 21.37 2.05
N ARG A 4 -15.28 20.13 2.17
CA ARG A 4 -14.97 19.19 3.27
C ARG A 4 -14.12 17.99 2.85
N THR A 5 -13.31 18.10 1.79
CA THR A 5 -12.31 17.05 1.51
C THR A 5 -11.27 16.97 2.61
N CYS A 6 -10.62 15.80 2.73
CA CYS A 6 -9.51 15.59 3.66
C CYS A 6 -8.47 16.71 3.53
N VAL A 7 -8.24 17.43 4.63
CA VAL A 7 -7.28 18.54 4.69
C VAL A 7 -5.87 18.07 4.35
N GLY A 8 -5.54 16.83 4.73
CA GLY A 8 -4.26 16.18 4.46
C GLY A 8 -4.10 15.56 3.08
N ILE A 9 -5.07 15.68 2.16
CA ILE A 9 -5.05 14.94 0.89
C ILE A 9 -3.80 15.21 0.04
N LYS A 10 -3.32 16.45 0.02
CA LYS A 10 -2.11 16.82 -0.74
C LYS A 10 -0.85 16.24 -0.12
N MET A 11 -0.77 16.22 1.22
CA MET A 11 0.35 15.62 1.95
C MET A 11 0.38 14.10 1.74
N ALA A 12 -0.76 13.42 1.96
CA ALA A 12 -0.86 11.98 1.79
C ALA A 12 -0.46 11.54 0.37
N ILE A 13 -0.91 12.27 -0.66
CA ILE A 13 -0.53 11.97 -2.05
C ILE A 13 0.98 12.12 -2.27
N LEU A 14 1.62 13.13 -1.68
CA LEU A 14 3.06 13.32 -1.80
C LEU A 14 3.83 12.17 -1.14
N GLU A 15 3.45 11.82 0.09
CA GLU A 15 4.04 10.69 0.84
C GLU A 15 3.89 9.38 0.06
N PHE A 16 2.68 9.07 -0.43
CA PHE A 16 2.45 7.86 -1.22
C PHE A 16 3.27 7.83 -2.50
N LYS A 17 3.41 8.95 -3.22
CA LYS A 17 4.23 9.02 -4.43
C LYS A 17 5.71 8.80 -4.13
N CYS A 18 6.24 9.42 -3.07
CA CYS A 18 7.63 9.26 -2.67
C CYS A 18 7.94 7.81 -2.27
N ILE A 19 7.09 7.23 -1.42
CA ILE A 19 7.24 5.84 -0.96
C ILE A 19 7.12 4.89 -2.16
N LEU A 20 6.12 5.05 -3.02
CA LEU A 20 5.93 4.21 -4.20
C LEU A 20 7.14 4.26 -5.14
N ALA A 21 7.73 5.44 -5.35
CA ALA A 21 8.91 5.60 -6.20
C ALA A 21 10.15 4.88 -5.64
N VAL A 22 10.29 4.80 -4.31
CA VAL A 22 11.37 4.04 -3.66
C VAL A 22 11.10 2.55 -3.76
N ILE A 23 9.86 2.13 -3.48
CA ILE A 23 9.40 0.75 -3.51
C ILE A 23 9.62 0.13 -4.89
N ILE A 24 9.11 0.75 -5.97
CA ILE A 24 9.19 0.19 -7.32
C ILE A 24 10.62 0.10 -7.84
N ARG A 25 11.50 1.03 -7.45
CA ARG A 25 12.89 1.06 -7.93
C ARG A 25 13.79 0.03 -7.25
N ASN A 26 13.51 -0.30 -5.99
CA ASN A 26 14.45 -1.07 -5.18
C ASN A 26 13.91 -2.45 -4.76
N LEU A 27 12.61 -2.69 -4.84
CA LEU A 27 11.97 -3.86 -4.26
C LEU A 27 11.07 -4.57 -5.29
N GLU A 28 11.22 -5.89 -5.36
CA GLU A 28 10.32 -6.79 -6.07
C GLU A 28 9.40 -7.46 -5.03
N PHE A 29 8.10 -7.50 -5.32
CA PHE A 29 7.07 -8.06 -4.45
C PHE A 29 6.47 -9.31 -5.09
N LYS A 30 6.42 -10.40 -4.35
CA LYS A 30 5.72 -11.64 -4.72
C LYS A 30 4.71 -11.99 -3.63
N LEU A 31 3.51 -12.40 -4.04
CA LEU A 31 2.50 -12.91 -3.12
C LEU A 31 2.90 -14.32 -2.67
N VAL A 32 2.65 -14.65 -1.42
CA VAL A 32 2.80 -16.04 -0.94
C VAL A 32 1.71 -16.91 -1.60
N GLU A 33 2.08 -18.11 -2.04
CA GLU A 33 1.15 -19.05 -2.68
C GLU A 33 0.03 -19.46 -1.69
N GLY A 34 -1.23 -19.43 -2.15
CA GLY A 34 -2.39 -19.85 -1.35
C GLY A 34 -3.01 -18.78 -0.45
N PHE A 35 -2.60 -17.51 -0.57
CA PHE A 35 -3.10 -16.44 0.31
C PHE A 35 -4.45 -15.86 -0.16
N THR A 36 -5.49 -15.95 0.69
CA THR A 36 -6.80 -15.32 0.46
C THR A 36 -7.05 -14.22 1.50
N PHE A 37 -7.24 -12.97 1.06
CA PHE A 37 -7.56 -11.85 1.94
C PHE A 37 -9.02 -11.41 1.79
N GLU A 38 -9.66 -11.08 2.91
CA GLU A 38 -10.97 -10.43 2.93
C GLU A 38 -10.82 -8.99 3.42
N VAL A 39 -11.42 -8.03 2.72
CA VAL A 39 -11.42 -6.63 3.16
C VAL A 39 -12.50 -6.46 4.22
N LYS A 40 -12.11 -6.09 5.45
CA LYS A 40 -13.08 -5.72 6.49
C LYS A 40 -13.07 -4.21 6.69
N TYR A 41 -14.26 -3.64 6.80
CA TYR A 41 -14.51 -2.20 6.92
C TYR A 41 -14.93 -1.83 8.34
N LEU A 42 -14.09 -2.13 9.35
CA LEU A 42 -14.39 -1.79 10.74
C LEU A 42 -14.35 -0.27 10.98
N PHE A 43 -13.16 0.32 10.97
CA PHE A 43 -12.95 1.77 11.05
C PHE A 43 -12.22 2.31 9.82
N VAL A 44 -11.29 1.51 9.31
CA VAL A 44 -10.56 1.74 8.06
C VAL A 44 -10.63 0.44 7.27
N ALA A 45 -10.69 0.54 5.94
CA ALA A 45 -10.59 -0.63 5.08
C ALA A 45 -9.22 -1.29 5.29
N LYS A 46 -9.22 -2.51 5.85
CA LYS A 46 -7.99 -3.29 6.06
C LYS A 46 -8.22 -4.74 5.63
N PRO A 47 -7.27 -5.36 4.91
CA PRO A 47 -7.31 -6.79 4.64
C PRO A 47 -7.11 -7.59 5.93
N LEU A 48 -7.92 -8.63 6.12
CA LEU A 48 -7.83 -9.61 7.20
C LEU A 48 -7.95 -11.02 6.62
N PRO A 49 -7.00 -11.94 6.89
CA PRO A 49 -5.71 -11.72 7.55
C PRO A 49 -4.83 -10.71 6.77
N GLY A 50 -3.84 -10.09 7.44
CA GLY A 50 -2.96 -9.09 6.81
C GLY A 50 -2.24 -9.65 5.58
N ILE A 51 -1.66 -8.81 4.72
CA ILE A 51 -1.05 -9.27 3.47
C ILE A 51 0.41 -9.67 3.70
N ASP A 52 0.73 -10.94 3.46
CA ASP A 52 2.10 -11.43 3.52
C ASP A 52 2.73 -11.38 2.12
N LEU A 53 3.86 -10.69 2.03
CA LEU A 53 4.59 -10.45 0.78
C LEU A 53 6.02 -10.93 0.94
N LEU A 54 6.49 -11.67 -0.05
CA LEU A 54 7.91 -11.93 -0.24
C LEU A 54 8.53 -10.70 -0.90
N VAL A 55 9.55 -10.13 -0.27
CA VAL A 55 10.23 -8.93 -0.75
C VAL A 55 11.68 -9.26 -1.06
N SER A 56 12.09 -9.04 -2.31
CA SER A 56 13.48 -9.15 -2.76
C SER A 56 13.97 -7.78 -3.24
N ARG A 57 15.28 -7.53 -3.18
CA ARG A 57 15.84 -6.32 -3.81
C ARG A 57 15.88 -6.51 -5.33
N VAL A 58 15.59 -5.44 -6.06
CA VAL A 58 15.81 -5.38 -7.51
C VAL A 58 17.29 -5.08 -7.72
N ASP A 59 18.02 -6.05 -8.23
CA ASP A 59 19.41 -5.85 -8.68
C ASP A 59 19.37 -5.09 -10.02
N CYS A 60 20.01 -3.92 -10.06
CA CYS A 60 20.14 -3.11 -11.27
C CYS A 60 21.26 -3.63 -12.18
#